data_AF-A0A930UCK2-F1
#
_entry.id   AF-A0A930UCK2-F1
#
_cell.length_a   1.000
_cell.length_b   1.000
_cell.length_c   1.000
_cell.angle_alpha   90.00
_cell.angle_beta   90.00
_cell.angle_gamma   90.00
#
_symmetry.space_group_name_H-M   'P 1'
#
loop_
_entity.id
_entity.type
_entity.pdbx_description
1 polymer ?
#
loop_
_entity_poly.entity_id
_entity_poly.type
_entity_poly.pdbx_seq_one_letter_code
_entity_poly.pdbx_strand_id
1 'polypeptide(L)'
;MKIYRQLPARISAPGRVALTLLVLLSLLANACTRGGKSWRETSRSSAGLAPLASEHEEAVVAAYRAKVWGVRGLVADHTWITTKEEGAAAYTVYEVIGWRRYQDMSVVRVAEDLPDRRWFGAEPIPMVDIRGPEAGALIAKIKDAVARYPYPKSYRVYPGPNSNTFTSWIASEVPELGLELPFRAIGKNYPFDRPELDEAN
;
A
#
# COMPACT_ATOMS: atom_id res chain seq x y z
N MET A 1 62.96 38.41 7.49
CA MET A 1 61.62 38.14 6.92
C MET A 1 61.52 36.65 6.57
N LYS A 2 60.98 35.80 7.45
CA LYS A 2 60.80 34.36 7.20
C LYS A 2 59.34 34.10 6.82
N ILE A 3 59.10 33.69 5.59
CA ILE A 3 57.77 33.36 5.08
C ILE A 3 57.45 31.92 5.51
N TYR A 4 56.64 31.75 6.55
CA TYR A 4 56.09 30.45 6.91
C TYR A 4 54.90 30.14 5.99
N ARG A 5 55.09 29.26 5.00
CA ARG A 5 53.98 28.65 4.27
C ARG A 5 53.27 27.68 5.22
N GLN A 6 52.04 28.00 5.63
CA GLN A 6 51.17 27.04 6.31
C GLN A 6 50.86 25.89 5.35
N LEU A 7 51.24 24.66 5.71
CA LEU A 7 50.78 23.47 4.99
C LEU A 7 49.29 23.27 5.28
N PRO A 8 48.47 22.92 4.28
CA PRO A 8 47.05 22.66 4.50
C PRO A 8 46.89 21.48 5.46
N ALA A 9 46.00 21.63 6.45
CA ALA A 9 45.71 20.61 7.43
C ALA A 9 45.34 19.29 6.74
N ARG A 10 46.15 18.25 6.94
CA ARG A 10 45.85 16.90 6.42
C ARG A 10 44.74 16.30 7.27
N ILE A 11 43.60 16.02 6.64
CA ILE A 11 42.51 15.24 7.25
C ILE A 11 43.07 13.86 7.62
N SER A 12 42.93 13.47 8.89
CA SER A 12 43.35 12.19 9.44
C SER A 12 42.60 11.02 8.78
N ALA A 13 43.15 9.80 8.83
CA ALA A 13 42.49 8.60 8.27
C ALA A 13 41.02 8.42 8.72
N PRO A 14 40.65 8.56 10.02
CA PRO A 14 39.25 8.51 10.43
C PRO A 14 38.41 9.68 9.88
N GLY A 15 39.00 10.88 9.75
CA GLY A 15 38.34 12.02 9.10
C GLY A 15 38.08 11.80 7.60
N ARG A 16 38.96 11.06 6.91
CA ARG A 16 38.77 10.66 5.51
C ARG A 16 37.65 9.63 5.38
N VAL A 17 37.57 8.65 6.29
CA VAL A 17 36.47 7.67 6.29
C VAL A 17 35.12 8.35 6.54
N ALA A 18 35.04 9.24 7.53
CA ALA A 18 33.82 10.00 7.82
C ALA A 18 33.40 10.88 6.63
N LEU A 19 34.36 11.56 5.98
CA LEU A 19 34.11 12.37 4.79
C LEU A 19 33.64 11.51 3.60
N THR A 20 34.26 10.35 3.38
CA THR A 20 33.83 9.39 2.34
C THR A 20 32.42 8.89 2.60
N LEU A 21 32.07 8.54 3.84
CA LEU A 21 30.71 8.11 4.19
C LEU A 21 29.68 9.24 3.99
N LEU A 22 30.01 10.48 4.38
CA LEU A 22 29.16 11.65 4.14
C LEU A 22 28.97 11.94 2.65
N VAL A 23 30.03 11.82 1.84
CA VAL A 23 29.95 11.98 0.38
C VAL A 23 29.11 10.87 -0.24
N LEU A 24 29.31 9.61 0.16
CA LEU A 24 28.48 8.49 -0.31
C LEU A 24 27.01 8.65 0.08
N LEU A 25 26.73 9.08 1.31
CA LEU A 25 25.37 9.36 1.78
C LEU A 25 24.72 10.51 0.99
N SER A 26 25.50 11.55 0.66
CA SER A 26 25.06 12.69 -0.13
C SER A 26 24.84 12.33 -1.61
N LEU A 27 25.65 11.44 -2.18
CA LEU A 27 25.48 10.90 -3.53
C LEU A 27 24.26 9.98 -3.61
N LEU A 28 24.04 9.13 -2.60
CA LEU A 28 22.85 8.30 -2.47
C LEU A 28 21.58 9.14 -2.30
N ALA A 29 21.63 10.19 -1.47
CA ALA A 29 20.53 11.13 -1.31
C ALA A 29 20.20 11.87 -2.63
N ASN A 30 21.20 12.30 -3.40
CA ASN A 30 20.99 12.93 -4.70
C ASN A 30 20.51 11.95 -5.79
N ALA A 31 20.92 10.69 -5.75
CA ALA A 31 20.40 9.65 -6.63
C ALA A 31 18.92 9.33 -6.33
N CYS A 32 18.48 9.53 -5.08
CA CYS A 32 17.06 9.40 -4.72
C CYS A 32 16.20 10.61 -5.15
N THR A 33 16.80 11.77 -5.44
CA THR A 33 16.08 13.01 -5.78
C THR A 33 16.14 13.40 -7.26
N ARG A 34 17.10 12.88 -8.04
CA ARG A 34 17.21 13.14 -9.48
C ARG A 34 16.50 12.06 -10.32
N GLY A 35 15.32 12.38 -10.87
CA GLY A 35 14.79 11.71 -12.06
C GLY A 35 13.51 10.87 -11.91
N GLY A 36 12.80 10.94 -10.78
CA GLY A 36 11.49 10.29 -10.66
C GLY A 36 10.40 11.07 -11.38
N LYS A 37 9.61 10.41 -12.25
CA LYS A 37 8.34 10.97 -12.76
C LYS A 37 7.49 11.44 -11.58
N SER A 38 6.83 12.58 -11.73
CA SER A 38 5.84 13.04 -10.76
C SER A 38 4.81 11.93 -10.56
N TRP A 39 4.39 11.67 -9.32
CA TRP A 39 3.32 10.69 -9.05
C TRP A 39 2.03 10.97 -9.86
N ARG A 40 1.84 12.22 -10.29
CA ARG A 40 0.72 12.62 -11.15
C ARG A 40 0.82 12.01 -12.55
N GLU A 41 2.04 11.84 -13.07
CA GLU A 41 2.36 11.35 -14.42
C GLU A 41 2.52 9.83 -14.49
N THR A 42 2.50 9.13 -13.35
CA THR A 42 2.61 7.67 -13.32
C THR A 42 1.27 7.02 -13.69
N SER A 43 1.31 5.93 -14.46
CA SER A 43 0.11 5.24 -14.92
C SER A 43 -0.76 4.73 -13.78
N ARG A 44 -2.08 4.86 -13.99
CA ARG A 44 -3.17 4.23 -13.23
C ARG A 44 -4.05 3.36 -14.13
N SER A 45 -3.55 3.00 -15.31
CA SER A 45 -4.26 2.10 -16.21
C SER A 45 -4.39 0.71 -15.59
N SER A 46 -5.41 -0.03 -16.00
CA SER A 46 -5.54 -1.46 -15.71
C SER A 46 -4.31 -2.23 -16.18
N ALA A 47 -4.01 -3.33 -15.48
CA ALA A 47 -2.97 -4.28 -15.86
C ALA A 47 -3.52 -5.44 -16.73
N GLY A 48 -4.84 -5.51 -16.95
CA GLY A 48 -5.48 -6.59 -17.71
C GLY A 48 -5.53 -7.93 -16.98
N LEU A 49 -5.46 -7.93 -15.64
CA LEU A 49 -5.50 -9.10 -14.79
C LEU A 49 -6.93 -9.55 -14.47
N ALA A 50 -7.83 -8.59 -14.23
CA ALA A 50 -9.24 -8.89 -13.95
C ALA A 50 -10.03 -9.00 -15.25
N PRO A 51 -11.07 -9.87 -15.32
CA PRO A 51 -11.97 -9.89 -16.45
C PRO A 51 -12.72 -8.56 -16.57
N LEU A 52 -13.02 -8.14 -17.80
CA LEU A 52 -13.83 -6.95 -18.03
C LEU A 52 -15.23 -7.16 -17.44
N ALA A 53 -15.73 -6.17 -16.71
CA ALA A 53 -17.04 -6.27 -16.04
C ALA A 53 -18.17 -6.51 -17.06
N SER A 54 -18.06 -5.94 -18.25
CA SER A 54 -19.02 -6.10 -19.35
C SER A 54 -18.96 -7.46 -20.07
N GLU A 55 -17.92 -8.26 -19.85
CA GLU A 55 -17.69 -9.53 -20.56
C GLU A 55 -17.74 -10.74 -19.63
N HIS A 56 -17.96 -10.51 -18.34
CA HIS A 56 -18.00 -11.55 -17.33
C HIS A 56 -19.20 -11.27 -16.45
N GLU A 57 -20.19 -12.14 -16.43
CA GLU A 57 -21.43 -11.93 -15.65
C GLU A 57 -21.24 -12.27 -14.18
N GLU A 58 -20.46 -13.33 -13.88
CA GLU A 58 -20.31 -13.86 -12.53
C GLU A 58 -19.74 -12.84 -11.54
N ALA A 59 -20.11 -12.97 -10.27
CA ALA A 59 -19.51 -12.21 -9.20
C ALA A 59 -17.98 -12.48 -9.12
N VAL A 60 -17.22 -11.46 -8.71
CA VAL A 60 -15.76 -11.53 -8.59
C VAL A 60 -15.32 -10.88 -7.29
N VAL A 61 -14.42 -11.54 -6.57
CA VAL A 61 -13.64 -10.96 -5.48
C VAL A 61 -12.16 -11.16 -5.79
N ALA A 62 -11.39 -10.08 -5.75
CA ALA A 62 -9.94 -10.15 -5.91
C ALA A 62 -9.24 -9.26 -4.90
N ALA A 63 -7.99 -9.59 -4.59
CA ALA A 63 -7.10 -8.71 -3.83
C ALA A 63 -5.76 -8.61 -4.52
N TYR A 64 -5.15 -7.43 -4.45
CA TYR A 64 -3.92 -7.12 -5.15
C TYR A 64 -2.94 -6.44 -4.23
N ARG A 65 -1.67 -6.58 -4.57
CA ARG A 65 -0.57 -5.80 -4.01
C ARG A 65 0.24 -5.14 -5.11
N ALA A 66 0.84 -4.01 -4.81
CA ALA A 66 1.82 -3.38 -5.69
C ALA A 66 2.84 -2.60 -4.86
N LYS A 67 4.06 -2.40 -5.39
CA LYS A 67 5.09 -1.62 -4.68
C LYS A 67 4.57 -0.20 -4.40
N VAL A 68 4.74 0.30 -3.19
CA VAL A 68 4.39 1.70 -2.89
C VAL A 68 5.25 2.66 -3.72
N TRP A 69 4.72 3.84 -4.03
CA TRP A 69 5.44 4.84 -4.82
C TRP A 69 6.73 5.33 -4.14
N GLY A 70 7.78 5.55 -4.94
CA GLY A 70 9.08 6.06 -4.50
C GLY A 70 9.98 5.03 -3.81
N VAL A 71 11.00 5.50 -3.10
CA VAL A 71 12.02 4.64 -2.44
C VAL A 71 11.44 3.64 -1.43
N ARG A 72 10.26 3.94 -0.87
CA ARG A 72 9.55 3.05 0.05
C ARG A 72 9.12 1.74 -0.65
N GLY A 73 8.93 1.76 -1.97
CA GLY A 73 8.60 0.58 -2.79
C GLY A 73 9.68 -0.49 -2.80
N LEU A 74 10.89 -0.18 -2.32
CA LEU A 74 11.94 -1.17 -2.10
C LEU A 74 11.58 -2.17 -1.00
N VAL A 75 10.79 -1.77 0.00
CA VAL A 75 10.52 -2.57 1.21
C VAL A 75 9.05 -2.78 1.53
N ALA A 76 8.15 -1.97 0.96
CA ALA A 76 6.73 -2.01 1.27
C ALA A 76 5.86 -2.12 0.02
N ASP A 77 4.77 -2.87 0.15
CA ASP A 77 3.69 -2.95 -0.83
C ASP A 77 2.43 -2.24 -0.28
N HIS A 78 1.66 -1.66 -1.19
CA HIS A 78 0.27 -1.23 -0.97
C HIS A 78 -0.66 -2.38 -1.35
N THR A 79 -1.70 -2.62 -0.56
CA THR A 79 -2.69 -3.68 -0.80
C THR A 79 -4.10 -3.10 -0.88
N TRP A 80 -4.96 -3.74 -1.68
CA TRP A 80 -6.37 -3.39 -1.80
C TRP A 80 -7.20 -4.61 -2.18
N ILE A 81 -8.52 -4.52 -1.97
CA ILE A 81 -9.51 -5.56 -2.31
C ILE A 81 -10.50 -4.97 -3.31
N THR A 82 -11.03 -5.81 -4.18
CA THR A 82 -12.00 -5.42 -5.21
C THR A 82 -13.12 -6.43 -5.27
N THR A 83 -14.34 -5.94 -5.48
CA THR A 83 -15.53 -6.78 -5.66
C THR A 83 -16.29 -6.36 -6.89
N LYS A 84 -16.91 -7.32 -7.57
CA LYS A 84 -17.94 -7.08 -8.59
C LYS A 84 -19.09 -8.03 -8.29
N GLU A 85 -20.29 -7.51 -8.13
CA GLU A 85 -21.46 -8.38 -8.01
C GLU A 85 -21.81 -9.02 -9.35
N GLU A 86 -22.63 -10.06 -9.30
CA GLU A 86 -23.15 -10.70 -10.50
C GLU A 86 -23.96 -9.69 -11.34
N GLY A 87 -23.67 -9.61 -12.64
CA GLY A 87 -24.29 -8.67 -13.57
C GLY A 87 -23.93 -7.19 -13.34
N ALA A 88 -23.03 -6.87 -12.40
CA ALA A 88 -22.66 -5.48 -12.15
C ALA A 88 -21.74 -4.92 -13.24
N ALA A 89 -22.05 -3.70 -13.70
CA ALA A 89 -21.32 -3.03 -14.78
C ALA A 89 -19.92 -2.51 -14.39
N ALA A 90 -19.60 -2.50 -13.10
CA ALA A 90 -18.34 -1.98 -12.58
C ALA A 90 -17.84 -2.74 -11.35
N TYR A 91 -16.52 -2.71 -11.15
CA TYR A 91 -15.89 -3.16 -9.91
C TYR A 91 -15.94 -2.06 -8.87
N THR A 92 -16.09 -2.45 -7.61
CA THR A 92 -15.84 -1.60 -6.44
C THR A 92 -14.45 -1.90 -5.88
N VAL A 93 -13.63 -0.87 -5.67
CA VAL A 93 -12.32 -0.96 -5.02
C VAL A 93 -12.44 -0.47 -3.58
N TYR A 94 -11.90 -1.28 -2.66
CA TYR A 94 -11.76 -0.99 -1.23
C TYR A 94 -10.27 -0.87 -0.89
N GLU A 95 -9.87 0.30 -0.39
CA GLU A 95 -8.47 0.57 -0.06
C GLU A 95 -8.35 1.68 0.97
N VAL A 96 -7.20 1.76 1.65
CA VAL A 96 -6.87 2.92 2.50
C VAL A 96 -5.85 3.81 1.83
N ILE A 97 -6.17 5.09 1.70
CA ILE A 97 -5.32 6.12 1.10
C ILE A 97 -5.02 7.22 2.13
N GLY A 98 -3.75 7.28 2.55
CA GLY A 98 -3.35 8.13 3.68
C GLY A 98 -3.50 9.64 3.46
N TRP A 99 -3.36 10.15 2.23
CA TRP A 99 -3.49 11.60 2.00
C TRP A 99 -4.93 12.12 2.06
N ARG A 100 -5.94 11.25 2.03
CA ARG A 100 -7.36 11.63 2.18
C ARG A 100 -7.64 12.27 3.55
N ARG A 101 -6.86 11.91 4.58
CA ARG A 101 -6.98 12.50 5.92
C ARG A 101 -6.71 14.02 5.94
N TYR A 102 -5.86 14.52 5.02
CA TYR A 102 -5.57 15.95 4.91
C TYR A 102 -6.70 16.76 4.25
N GLN A 103 -7.73 16.06 3.75
CA GLN A 103 -8.94 16.63 3.17
C GLN A 103 -10.16 16.35 4.06
N ASP A 104 -9.94 15.99 5.33
CA ASP A 104 -10.97 15.56 6.29
C ASP A 104 -11.91 14.45 5.77
N MET A 105 -11.44 13.64 4.82
CA MET A 105 -12.19 12.48 4.34
C MET A 105 -11.82 11.23 5.13
N SER A 106 -12.69 10.21 5.07
CA SER A 106 -12.30 8.86 5.45
C SER A 106 -11.06 8.43 4.66
N VAL A 107 -10.10 7.82 5.34
CA VAL A 107 -8.93 7.21 4.69
C VAL A 107 -9.31 5.94 3.94
N VAL A 108 -10.41 5.28 4.35
CA VAL A 108 -11.03 4.21 3.58
C VAL A 108 -11.71 4.82 2.36
N ARG A 109 -11.27 4.39 1.19
CA ARG A 109 -11.89 4.69 -0.09
C ARG A 109 -12.65 3.45 -0.54
N VAL A 110 -13.95 3.65 -0.79
CA VAL A 110 -14.84 2.72 -1.47
C VAL A 110 -15.33 3.45 -2.70
N ALA A 111 -15.01 2.94 -3.89
CA ALA A 111 -15.36 3.61 -5.14
C ALA A 111 -15.41 2.63 -6.30
N GLU A 112 -16.26 2.92 -7.28
CA GLU A 112 -16.16 2.30 -8.60
C GLU A 112 -14.85 2.69 -9.27
N ASP A 113 -14.06 1.70 -9.68
CA ASP A 113 -12.73 1.90 -10.26
C ASP A 113 -12.23 0.64 -10.96
N LEU A 114 -11.10 0.75 -11.66
CA LEU A 114 -10.41 -0.38 -12.26
C LEU A 114 -9.84 -1.29 -11.14
N PRO A 115 -10.16 -2.59 -11.14
CA PRO A 115 -9.83 -3.47 -10.03
C PRO A 115 -8.32 -3.70 -9.88
N ASP A 116 -7.60 -3.70 -11.00
CA ASP A 116 -6.18 -4.05 -11.12
C ASP A 116 -5.36 -2.86 -11.65
N ARG A 117 -5.76 -1.64 -11.28
CA ARG A 117 -5.02 -0.44 -11.70
C ARG A 117 -3.57 -0.49 -11.20
N ARG A 118 -2.65 -0.04 -12.03
CA ARG A 118 -1.26 0.20 -11.60
C ARG A 118 -1.24 1.17 -10.42
N TRP A 119 -0.52 0.80 -9.37
CA TRP A 119 -0.34 1.67 -8.21
C TRP A 119 0.82 2.64 -8.50
N PHE A 120 0.48 3.79 -9.07
CA PHE A 120 1.45 4.83 -9.43
C PHE A 120 2.59 4.26 -10.30
N GLY A 121 2.21 3.51 -11.35
CA GLY A 121 3.12 2.86 -12.28
C GLY A 121 3.64 1.48 -11.85
N ALA A 122 3.42 1.04 -10.61
CA ALA A 122 3.73 -0.32 -10.20
C ALA A 122 2.65 -1.31 -10.67
N GLU A 123 3.08 -2.39 -11.33
CA GLU A 123 2.22 -3.51 -11.73
C GLU A 123 1.58 -4.14 -10.48
N PRO A 124 0.26 -4.38 -10.47
CA PRO A 124 -0.38 -5.19 -9.44
C PRO A 124 0.05 -6.65 -9.55
N ILE A 125 0.10 -7.32 -8.40
CA ILE A 125 0.26 -8.76 -8.27
C ILE A 125 -1.00 -9.28 -7.58
N PRO A 126 -1.75 -10.21 -8.19
CA PRO A 126 -2.92 -10.81 -7.55
C PRO A 126 -2.50 -11.65 -6.35
N MET A 127 -3.31 -11.60 -5.29
CA MET A 127 -3.17 -12.42 -4.08
C MET A 127 -4.32 -13.41 -3.94
N VAL A 128 -5.54 -12.99 -4.32
CA VAL A 128 -6.72 -13.86 -4.44
C VAL A 128 -7.51 -13.44 -5.69
N ASP A 129 -8.19 -14.41 -6.31
CA ASP A 129 -9.15 -14.23 -7.41
C ASP A 129 -10.20 -15.34 -7.28
N ILE A 130 -11.38 -14.98 -6.78
CA ILE A 130 -12.51 -15.87 -6.51
C ILE A 130 -13.66 -15.38 -7.39
N ARG A 131 -14.35 -16.32 -8.03
CA ARG A 131 -15.41 -16.03 -9.00
C ARG A 131 -16.66 -16.87 -8.76
N GLY A 132 -17.77 -16.45 -9.35
CA GLY A 132 -19.02 -17.19 -9.29
C GLY A 132 -19.73 -17.07 -7.93
N PRO A 133 -20.57 -18.05 -7.57
CA PRO A 133 -21.40 -17.98 -6.37
C PRO A 133 -20.63 -17.78 -5.06
N GLU A 134 -19.42 -18.36 -4.97
CA GLU A 134 -18.54 -18.19 -3.81
C GLU A 134 -18.14 -16.73 -3.62
N ALA A 135 -17.76 -16.05 -4.71
CA ALA A 135 -17.48 -14.62 -4.69
C ALA A 135 -18.70 -13.83 -4.21
N GLY A 136 -19.90 -14.15 -4.72
CA GLY A 136 -21.15 -13.51 -4.31
C GLY A 136 -21.38 -13.57 -2.79
N ALA A 137 -21.14 -14.72 -2.17
CA ALA A 137 -21.26 -14.90 -0.73
C ALA A 137 -20.21 -14.08 0.06
N LEU A 138 -19.00 -13.96 -0.46
CA LEU A 138 -17.92 -13.19 0.18
C LEU A 138 -18.15 -11.68 0.11
N ILE A 139 -18.77 -11.15 -0.96
CA ILE A 139 -18.97 -9.71 -1.15
C ILE A 139 -19.74 -9.08 0.01
N ALA A 140 -20.81 -9.73 0.48
CA ALA A 140 -21.61 -9.24 1.60
C ALA A 140 -20.77 -9.14 2.89
N LYS A 141 -19.97 -10.18 3.18
CA LYS A 141 -19.07 -10.21 4.35
C LYS A 141 -17.97 -9.14 4.26
N ILE A 142 -17.40 -8.94 3.06
CA ILE A 142 -16.40 -7.89 2.83
C ILE A 142 -17.01 -6.51 3.05
N LYS A 143 -18.21 -6.24 2.52
CA LYS A 143 -18.90 -4.96 2.73
C LYS A 143 -19.16 -4.67 4.21
N ASP A 144 -19.60 -5.68 4.97
CA ASP A 144 -19.78 -5.56 6.41
C ASP A 144 -18.45 -5.26 7.15
N ALA A 145 -17.40 -6.05 6.86
CA ALA A 145 -16.08 -5.83 7.45
C ALA A 145 -15.52 -4.43 7.14
N VAL A 146 -15.74 -3.92 5.92
CA VAL A 146 -15.36 -2.55 5.55
C VAL A 146 -16.09 -1.51 6.39
N ALA A 147 -17.40 -1.69 6.60
CA ALA A 147 -18.21 -0.76 7.40
C ALA A 147 -17.78 -0.72 8.87
N ARG A 148 -17.31 -1.85 9.41
CA ARG A 148 -16.84 -1.98 10.80
C ARG A 148 -15.35 -1.67 10.99
N TYR A 149 -14.62 -1.26 9.95
CA TYR A 149 -13.19 -1.01 10.07
C TYR A 149 -12.89 0.07 11.14
N PRO A 150 -12.08 -0.23 12.19
CA PRO A 150 -11.94 0.63 13.36
C PRO A 150 -11.16 1.93 13.13
N TYR A 151 -10.47 2.07 11.98
CA TYR A 151 -9.54 3.18 11.74
C TYR A 151 -9.93 4.05 10.52
N PRO A 152 -11.18 4.52 10.37
CA PRO A 152 -11.63 5.22 9.16
C PRO A 152 -11.00 6.62 9.01
N LYS A 153 -10.46 7.20 10.08
CA LYS A 153 -9.83 8.53 10.07
C LYS A 153 -8.34 8.51 10.45
N SER A 154 -7.79 7.33 10.73
CA SER A 154 -6.42 7.17 11.23
C SER A 154 -5.54 6.56 10.15
N TYR A 155 -4.37 7.18 9.94
CA TYR A 155 -3.36 6.64 9.03
C TYR A 155 -1.97 6.92 9.55
N ARG A 156 -1.12 5.89 9.56
CA ARG A 156 0.32 5.98 9.84
C ARG A 156 1.08 5.02 8.94
N VAL A 157 2.12 5.53 8.27
CA VAL A 157 2.94 4.72 7.35
C VAL A 157 3.54 3.49 8.04
N TYR A 158 4.04 3.65 9.27
CA TYR A 158 4.61 2.57 10.08
C TYR A 158 4.40 2.86 11.59
N PRO A 159 4.03 1.86 12.42
CA PRO A 159 3.67 0.50 12.04
C PRO A 159 2.25 0.36 11.47
N GLY A 160 1.41 1.38 11.59
CA GLY A 160 -0.01 1.35 11.19
C GLY A 160 -0.84 2.27 12.08
N PRO A 161 -2.15 2.41 11.82
CA PRO A 161 -2.92 1.68 10.80
C PRO A 161 -2.69 2.24 9.38
N ASN A 162 -2.66 1.36 8.36
CA ASN A 162 -2.50 1.72 6.95
C ASN A 162 -3.28 0.78 6.01
N SER A 163 -2.99 0.77 4.70
CA SER A 163 -3.66 -0.13 3.74
C SER A 163 -3.45 -1.61 4.03
N ASN A 164 -2.28 -2.00 4.56
CA ASN A 164 -2.01 -3.38 4.94
C ASN A 164 -2.72 -3.76 6.24
N THR A 165 -2.91 -2.82 7.16
CA THR A 165 -3.79 -3.01 8.33
C THR A 165 -5.24 -3.25 7.90
N PHE A 166 -5.71 -2.47 6.92
CA PHE A 166 -7.07 -2.57 6.40
C PHE A 166 -7.35 -3.90 5.69
N THR A 167 -6.47 -4.33 4.79
CA THR A 167 -6.64 -5.63 4.14
C THR A 167 -6.45 -6.78 5.11
N SER A 168 -5.60 -6.63 6.14
CA SER A 168 -5.46 -7.63 7.21
C SER A 168 -6.70 -7.72 8.08
N TRP A 169 -7.38 -6.59 8.32
CA TRP A 169 -8.66 -6.56 9.02
C TRP A 169 -9.70 -7.38 8.24
N ILE A 170 -9.85 -7.10 6.93
CA ILE A 170 -10.80 -7.84 6.09
C ILE A 170 -10.45 -9.32 6.04
N ALA A 171 -9.17 -9.69 5.92
CA ALA A 171 -8.74 -11.08 5.98
C ALA A 171 -9.08 -11.75 7.32
N SER A 172 -9.05 -11.01 8.43
CA SER A 172 -9.40 -11.53 9.75
C SER A 172 -10.90 -11.67 9.99
N GLU A 173 -11.70 -10.77 9.41
CA GLU A 173 -13.16 -10.76 9.52
C GLU A 173 -13.85 -11.67 8.50
N VAL A 174 -13.16 -11.99 7.41
CA VAL A 174 -13.63 -12.89 6.34
C VAL A 174 -12.58 -13.98 6.06
N PRO A 175 -12.37 -14.95 6.97
CA PRO A 175 -11.35 -15.99 6.81
C PRO A 175 -11.53 -16.82 5.53
N GLU A 176 -12.76 -16.98 5.04
CA GLU A 176 -13.09 -17.71 3.82
C GLU A 176 -12.55 -17.02 2.55
N LEU A 177 -12.14 -15.75 2.64
CA LEU A 177 -11.44 -15.07 1.56
C LEU A 177 -10.07 -15.70 1.26
N GLY A 178 -9.45 -16.39 2.23
CA GLY A 178 -8.12 -17.00 2.08
C GLY A 178 -7.01 -15.99 1.79
N LEU A 179 -7.20 -14.71 2.15
CA LEU A 179 -6.24 -13.65 1.84
C LEU A 179 -5.02 -13.71 2.76
N GLU A 180 -3.89 -14.16 2.21
CA GLU A 180 -2.60 -14.13 2.88
C GLU A 180 -1.77 -12.91 2.47
N LEU A 181 -1.45 -12.05 3.44
CA LEU A 181 -0.63 -10.87 3.20
C LEU A 181 0.87 -11.17 3.27
N PRO A 182 1.66 -10.75 2.26
CA PRO A 182 3.10 -11.04 2.22
C PRO A 182 3.87 -10.30 3.32
N PHE A 183 5.12 -10.70 3.53
CA PHE A 183 6.05 -10.01 4.45
C PHE A 183 6.17 -8.50 4.16
N ARG A 184 6.11 -8.12 2.87
CA ARG A 184 6.21 -6.73 2.40
C ARG A 184 4.95 -5.89 2.67
N ALA A 185 3.86 -6.49 3.12
CA ALA A 185 2.66 -5.77 3.56
C ALA A 185 2.91 -5.17 4.96
N ILE A 186 3.85 -4.22 5.03
CA ILE A 186 4.26 -3.58 6.27
C ILE A 186 3.06 -2.89 6.93
N GLY A 187 2.76 -3.30 8.16
CA GLY A 187 1.60 -2.86 8.95
C GLY A 187 0.41 -3.81 8.99
N LYS A 188 0.51 -4.98 8.34
CA LYS A 188 -0.49 -6.04 8.45
C LYS A 188 -0.74 -6.52 9.89
N ASN A 189 0.28 -6.52 10.75
CA ASN A 189 0.18 -6.98 12.14
C ASN A 189 -0.12 -5.83 13.13
N TYR A 190 -0.67 -4.71 12.67
CA TYR A 190 -1.10 -3.64 13.58
C TYR A 190 -2.31 -4.13 14.39
N PRO A 191 -2.34 -3.93 15.73
CA PRO A 191 -3.42 -4.44 16.56
C PRO A 191 -4.78 -3.85 16.15
N PHE A 192 -5.83 -4.63 16.27
CA PHE A 192 -7.21 -4.16 16.15
C PHE A 192 -7.73 -3.87 17.55
N ASP A 193 -8.17 -2.65 17.80
CA ASP A 193 -8.96 -2.37 19.01
C ASP A 193 -10.28 -3.13 18.86
N ARG A 194 -10.44 -4.22 19.63
CA ARG A 194 -11.65 -5.04 19.69
C ARG A 194 -12.24 -4.95 21.11
N PRO A 195 -13.11 -3.96 21.37
CA PRO A 195 -13.73 -3.81 22.69
C PRO A 195 -14.46 -5.09 23.15
N GLU A 196 -15.00 -5.86 22.19
CA GLU A 196 -15.81 -7.06 22.41
C GLU A 196 -15.03 -8.25 23.01
N LEU A 197 -13.70 -8.27 22.92
CA LEU A 197 -12.87 -9.35 23.49
C LEU A 197 -12.34 -9.01 24.89
N ASP A 198 -12.40 -7.73 25.29
CA ASP A 198 -11.92 -7.28 26.60
C ASP A 198 -12.97 -7.49 27.71
N GLU A 199 -14.26 -7.64 27.37
CA GLU A 199 -15.33 -7.96 28.33
C GLU A 199 -15.54 -9.47 28.56
N ALA A 200 -14.80 -10.33 27.83
CA ALA A 200 -14.92 -11.79 27.91
C ALA A 200 -13.85 -12.47 28.80
N ASN A 201 -13.03 -11.71 29.54
CA ASN A 201 -12.01 -12.21 30.46
C ASN A 201 -12.10 -11.56 31.85
#